data_AF-D4M4X6-F1
#
_entry.id   AF-D4M4X6-F1
#
_cell.length_a   1.000
_cell.length_b   1.000
_cell.length_c   1.000
_cell.angle_alpha   90.00
_cell.angle_beta   90.00
_cell.angle_gamma   90.00
#
_symmetry.space_group_name_H-M   'P 1'
#
loop_
_entity.id
_entity.type
_entity.pdbx_description
1 polymer ?
#
loop_
_entity_poly.entity_id
_entity_poly.type
_entity_poly.pdbx_seq_one_letter_code
_entity_poly.pdbx_strand_id
1 'polypeptide(L)'
;MGNLILCHDRHAAHPYEISRIHCRIFTIEELCYYLCNNLYLIDYTIMNEPLCTWLEEEIGMKELAEQLRDLMRMRGSVENFVLTILKASKIYKESEMIRIQNVLEHLKNQKDVERKKYKGDNLLESGEIEEAIIVYQEILNQEKDESVDEKFYGKIYACLGAAYGRLFLYQEAAKMYDRAYQICEDKELLKPYLYASYKYMSLEEFHILLTKHSEYQEVNAQMRSEMDEVKQNLQIEPNEVLLEKWKRKHRRNHT
;
A
#
# COMPACT_ATOMS: atom_id res chain seq x y z
N MET A 1 -21.36 7.79 -5.27
CA MET A 1 -22.47 8.52 -4.61
C MET A 1 -21.87 9.39 -3.53
N GLY A 2 -21.79 10.70 -3.75
CA GLY A 2 -21.16 11.64 -2.82
C GLY A 2 -22.03 11.83 -1.59
N ASN A 3 -21.47 11.59 -0.40
CA ASN A 3 -22.10 12.00 0.85
C ASN A 3 -21.74 13.47 1.07
N LEU A 4 -22.73 14.31 1.39
CA LEU A 4 -22.48 15.65 1.89
C LEU A 4 -21.87 15.52 3.29
N ILE A 5 -20.62 15.96 3.44
CA ILE A 5 -19.97 16.13 4.74
C ILE A 5 -20.16 17.59 5.12
N LEU A 6 -20.75 17.84 6.29
CA LEU A 6 -20.84 19.19 6.84
C LEU A 6 -19.49 19.54 7.46
N CYS A 7 -18.73 20.41 6.80
CA CYS A 7 -17.46 20.92 7.32
C CYS A 7 -17.70 21.91 8.47
N HIS A 8 -16.67 22.09 9.30
CA HIS A 8 -16.66 23.13 10.32
C HIS A 8 -16.45 24.50 9.65
N ASP A 9 -17.19 25.51 10.11
CA ASP A 9 -17.15 26.86 9.52
C ASP A 9 -15.86 27.63 9.86
N ARG A 10 -14.98 27.07 10.71
CA ARG A 10 -13.85 27.80 11.28
C ARG A 10 -12.55 27.48 10.55
N HIS A 11 -11.97 28.53 9.98
CA HIS A 11 -10.67 28.52 9.33
C HIS A 11 -9.67 29.30 10.19
N ALA A 12 -8.51 28.70 10.48
CA ALA A 12 -7.46 29.33 11.28
C ALA A 12 -6.94 30.61 10.59
N ALA A 13 -6.61 31.62 11.39
CA ALA A 13 -5.87 32.79 10.91
C ALA A 13 -4.38 32.45 10.77
N HIS A 14 -3.85 31.66 11.71
CA HIS A 14 -2.49 31.14 11.69
C HIS A 14 -2.52 29.61 11.49
N PRO A 15 -1.89 29.08 10.42
CA PRO A 15 -1.91 27.65 10.17
C PRO A 15 -1.01 26.90 11.14
N TYR A 16 -1.36 25.65 11.40
CA TYR A 16 -0.43 24.68 11.98
C TYR A 16 0.52 24.18 10.87
N GLU A 17 1.83 24.31 11.08
CA GLU A 17 2.84 23.86 10.12
C GLU A 17 3.43 22.51 10.54
N ILE A 18 3.30 21.51 9.67
CA ILE A 18 4.00 20.23 9.82
C ILE A 18 5.42 20.41 9.28
N SER A 19 6.37 20.64 10.19
CA SER A 19 7.72 21.10 9.85
C SER A 19 8.49 20.17 8.90
N ARG A 20 8.24 18.85 8.93
CA ARG A 20 8.98 17.88 8.10
C ARG A 20 8.67 18.00 6.60
N ILE A 21 7.47 18.45 6.24
CA ILE A 21 7.00 18.52 4.85
C ILE A 21 6.52 19.92 4.46
N HIS A 22 6.70 20.91 5.33
CA HIS A 22 6.25 22.29 5.15
C HIS A 22 4.78 22.41 4.73
N CYS A 23 3.93 21.51 5.25
CA CYS A 23 2.51 21.51 4.99
C CYS A 23 1.80 22.41 6.01
N ARG A 24 0.95 23.32 5.52
CA ARG A 24 0.17 24.26 6.34
C ARG A 24 -1.27 23.78 6.42
N ILE A 25 -1.76 23.63 7.64
CA ILE A 25 -3.11 23.17 7.95
C ILE A 25 -3.89 24.33 8.55
N PHE A 26 -5.05 24.64 7.98
CA PHE A 26 -5.92 25.72 8.40
C PHE A 26 -7.24 25.24 9.02
N THR A 27 -7.64 24.00 8.77
CA THR A 27 -8.92 23.43 9.23
C THR A 27 -8.75 22.08 9.90
N ILE A 28 -9.73 21.68 10.70
CA ILE A 28 -9.75 20.34 11.31
C ILE A 28 -9.90 19.24 10.24
N GLU A 29 -10.60 19.52 9.14
CA GLU A 29 -10.75 18.62 8.00
C GLU A 29 -9.41 18.37 7.30
N GLU A 30 -8.62 19.42 7.06
CA GLU A 30 -7.27 19.27 6.50
C GLU A 30 -6.34 18.48 7.42
N LEU A 31 -6.44 18.70 8.75
CA LEU A 31 -5.69 17.90 9.71
C LEU A 31 -6.10 16.43 9.63
N CYS A 32 -7.41 16.15 9.59
CA CYS A 32 -7.93 14.79 9.51
C CYS A 32 -7.55 14.11 8.20
N TYR A 33 -7.60 14.84 7.07
CA TYR A 33 -7.15 14.36 5.77
C TYR A 33 -5.65 14.03 5.79
N TYR A 34 -4.83 14.92 6.35
CA TYR A 34 -3.40 14.69 6.51
C TYR A 34 -3.12 13.43 7.34
N LEU A 35 -3.75 13.29 8.51
CA LEU A 35 -3.55 12.15 9.39
C LEU A 35 -3.95 10.84 8.70
N CYS A 36 -5.10 10.79 8.04
CA CYS A 36 -5.57 9.59 7.35
C CYS A 36 -4.71 9.18 6.15
N ASN A 37 -4.19 10.14 5.38
CA ASN A 37 -3.31 9.82 4.25
C ASN A 37 -1.90 9.43 4.66
N ASN A 38 -1.48 9.84 5.86
CA ASN A 38 -0.14 9.59 6.36
C ASN A 38 -0.10 8.58 7.52
N LEU A 39 -1.16 7.79 7.76
CA LEU A 39 -1.26 6.84 8.87
C LEU A 39 0.00 5.98 9.06
N TYR A 40 0.58 5.49 7.96
CA TYR A 40 1.78 4.66 7.94
C TYR A 40 3.08 5.38 8.35
N LEU A 41 3.07 6.72 8.31
CA LEU A 41 4.20 7.60 8.63
C LEU A 41 4.03 8.31 9.98
N ILE A 42 2.87 8.19 10.63
CA ILE A 42 2.63 8.85 11.92
C ILE A 42 3.51 8.20 13.00
N ASP A 43 4.33 9.02 13.63
CA ASP A 43 5.14 8.69 14.80
C ASP A 43 4.73 9.58 15.99
N TYR A 44 5.46 9.48 17.09
CA TYR A 44 5.20 10.26 18.30
C TYR A 44 5.34 11.79 18.11
N THR A 45 5.92 12.27 17.00
CA THR A 45 6.11 13.72 16.79
C THR A 45 4.80 14.47 16.57
N ILE A 46 3.73 13.77 16.16
CA ILE A 46 2.40 14.38 16.05
C ILE A 46 1.79 14.70 17.43
N MET A 47 2.22 13.99 18.49
CA MET A 47 1.74 14.20 19.85
C MET A 47 2.53 15.34 20.50
N ASN A 48 2.12 16.59 20.22
CA ASN A 48 2.84 17.76 20.70
C ASN A 48 1.90 18.89 21.18
N GLU A 49 2.41 19.71 22.10
CA GLU A 49 1.67 20.83 22.68
C GLU A 49 1.27 21.91 21.65
N PRO A 50 2.14 22.30 20.67
CA PRO A 50 1.76 23.25 19.64
C PRO A 50 0.49 22.90 18.88
N LEU A 51 0.28 21.61 18.56
CA LEU A 51 -0.94 21.15 17.91
C LEU A 51 -2.17 21.33 18.81
N CYS A 52 -2.06 21.01 20.11
CA CYS A 52 -3.13 21.21 21.08
C CYS A 52 -3.49 22.70 21.21
N THR A 53 -2.49 23.58 21.32
CA THR A 53 -2.71 25.03 21.38
C THR A 53 -3.38 25.55 20.12
N TRP A 54 -2.96 25.10 18.94
CA TRP A 54 -3.59 25.48 17.68
C TRP A 54 -5.06 25.04 17.61
N LEU A 55 -5.37 23.81 18.03
CA LEU A 55 -6.75 23.32 18.11
C LEU A 55 -7.60 24.16 19.05
N GLU A 56 -7.04 24.63 20.17
CA GLU A 56 -7.74 25.44 21.16
C GLU A 56 -7.95 26.90 20.70
N GLU A 57 -6.90 27.57 20.23
CA GLU A 57 -6.90 29.01 19.98
C GLU A 57 -7.42 29.36 18.59
N GLU A 58 -6.96 28.64 17.56
CA GLU A 58 -7.29 28.94 16.16
C GLU A 58 -8.58 28.24 15.73
N ILE A 59 -8.71 26.93 16.03
CA ILE A 59 -9.88 26.12 15.67
C ILE A 59 -10.99 26.17 16.75
N GLY A 60 -10.67 26.59 17.98
CA GLY A 60 -11.66 26.75 19.04
C GLY A 60 -12.18 25.44 19.65
N MET A 61 -11.53 24.31 19.39
CA MET A 61 -11.89 22.99 19.93
C MET A 61 -11.23 22.77 21.29
N LYS A 62 -11.63 23.57 22.29
CA LYS A 62 -11.01 23.56 23.63
C LYS A 62 -11.10 22.20 24.34
N GLU A 63 -12.27 21.55 24.28
CA GLU A 63 -12.49 20.23 24.89
C GLU A 63 -11.59 19.16 24.25
N LEU A 64 -11.41 19.19 22.92
CA LEU A 64 -10.50 18.30 22.22
C LEU A 64 -9.05 18.56 22.66
N ALA A 65 -8.62 19.81 22.70
CA ALA A 65 -7.26 20.17 23.11
C ALA A 65 -6.95 19.70 24.55
N GLU A 66 -7.90 19.85 25.48
CA GLU A 66 -7.75 19.35 26.85
C GLU A 66 -7.63 17.82 26.89
N GLN A 67 -8.52 17.09 26.19
CA GLN A 67 -8.45 15.63 26.09
C GLN A 67 -7.10 15.14 25.55
N LEU A 68 -6.58 15.81 24.52
CA LEU A 68 -5.28 15.47 23.91
C LEU A 68 -4.11 15.73 24.87
N ARG A 69 -4.12 16.84 25.62
CA ARG A 69 -3.12 17.13 26.65
C ARG A 69 -3.15 16.10 27.78
N ASP A 70 -4.34 15.66 28.19
CA ASP A 70 -4.47 14.62 29.20
C ASP A 70 -3.93 13.27 28.70
N LEU A 71 -4.19 12.91 27.43
CA LEU A 71 -3.56 11.74 26.81
C LEU A 71 -2.03 11.84 26.84
N MET A 72 -1.45 13.00 26.54
CA MET A 72 -0.01 13.21 26.60
C MET A 72 0.54 13.07 28.04
N ARG A 73 -0.14 13.67 29.03
CA ARG A 73 0.24 13.57 30.46
C ARG A 73 0.19 12.13 30.97
N MET A 74 -0.82 11.36 30.55
CA MET A 74 -1.00 9.96 30.94
C MET A 74 -0.13 8.98 30.13
N ARG A 75 0.74 9.47 29.25
CA ARG A 75 1.54 8.64 28.32
C ARG A 75 0.67 7.71 27.47
N GLY A 76 -0.46 8.23 27.00
CA GLY A 76 -1.34 7.59 26.03
C GLY A 76 -0.59 7.31 24.72
N SER A 77 -1.14 6.40 23.92
CA SER A 77 -0.51 6.01 22.66
C SER A 77 -0.81 7.00 21.53
N VAL A 78 0.05 6.98 20.51
CA VAL A 78 -0.13 7.77 19.29
C VAL A 78 -1.42 7.38 18.58
N GLU A 79 -1.79 6.09 18.60
CA GLU A 79 -3.05 5.64 18.01
C GLU A 79 -4.26 6.31 18.68
N ASN A 80 -4.28 6.32 20.02
CA ASN A 80 -5.37 6.95 20.78
C ASN A 80 -5.43 8.45 20.53
N PHE A 81 -4.28 9.12 20.43
CA PHE A 81 -4.21 10.56 20.13
C PHE A 81 -4.81 10.87 18.75
N VAL A 82 -4.39 10.14 17.71
CA VAL A 82 -4.91 10.30 16.34
C VAL A 82 -6.41 9.99 16.28
N LEU A 83 -6.84 8.86 16.85
CA LEU A 83 -8.26 8.48 16.87
C LEU A 83 -9.14 9.51 17.57
N THR A 84 -8.64 10.17 18.62
CA THR A 84 -9.38 11.22 19.34
C THR A 84 -9.63 12.43 18.44
N ILE A 85 -8.62 12.87 17.67
CA ILE A 85 -8.77 13.94 16.67
C ILE A 85 -9.79 13.55 15.59
N LEU A 86 -9.64 12.37 15.00
CA LEU A 86 -10.51 11.92 13.91
C LEU A 86 -11.97 11.80 14.36
N LYS A 87 -12.22 11.27 15.57
CA LYS A 87 -13.57 11.18 16.15
C LYS A 87 -14.20 12.56 16.40
N ALA A 88 -13.41 13.53 16.85
CA ALA A 88 -13.90 14.87 17.12
C ALA A 88 -14.35 15.61 15.85
N SER A 89 -13.71 15.32 14.70
CA SER A 89 -14.08 15.91 13.41
C SER A 89 -15.42 15.43 12.85
N LYS A 90 -15.91 14.25 13.26
CA LYS A 90 -17.17 13.64 12.78
C LYS A 90 -17.30 13.52 11.25
N ILE A 91 -16.18 13.55 10.51
CA ILE A 91 -16.19 13.43 9.04
C ILE A 91 -16.13 11.98 8.54
N TYR A 92 -15.73 11.05 9.40
CA TYR A 92 -15.61 9.62 9.08
C TYR A 92 -16.80 8.83 9.61
N LYS A 93 -17.27 7.87 8.82
CA LYS A 93 -18.28 6.90 9.24
C LYS A 93 -17.69 5.88 10.21
N GLU A 94 -18.54 5.24 11.00
CA GLU A 94 -18.13 4.18 11.94
C GLU A 94 -17.30 3.08 11.26
N SER A 95 -17.70 2.64 10.06
CA SER A 95 -16.95 1.63 9.30
C SER A 95 -15.56 2.11 8.88
N GLU A 96 -15.40 3.39 8.56
CA GLU A 96 -14.11 3.99 8.20
C GLU A 96 -13.23 4.13 9.44
N MET A 97 -13.81 4.54 10.57
CA MET A 97 -13.14 4.60 11.86
C MET A 97 -12.61 3.23 12.32
N ILE A 98 -13.41 2.17 12.17
CA ILE A 98 -12.97 0.79 12.46
C ILE A 98 -11.79 0.40 11.57
N ARG A 99 -11.84 0.72 10.26
CA ARG A 99 -10.73 0.44 9.34
C ARG A 99 -9.46 1.18 9.75
N ILE A 100 -9.57 2.47 10.09
CA ILE A 100 -8.43 3.29 10.54
C ILE A 100 -7.84 2.73 11.83
N GLN A 101 -8.68 2.35 12.79
CA GLN A 101 -8.24 1.75 14.05
C GLN A 101 -7.47 0.44 13.83
N ASN A 102 -7.98 -0.44 12.97
CA ASN A 102 -7.30 -1.71 12.64
C ASN A 102 -5.92 -1.47 11.99
N VAL A 103 -5.82 -0.47 11.10
CA VAL A 103 -4.53 -0.09 10.48
C VAL A 103 -3.56 0.40 11.55
N LEU A 104 -3.99 1.32 12.42
CA LEU A 104 -3.15 1.86 13.49
C LEU A 104 -2.68 0.77 14.46
N GLU A 105 -3.55 -0.19 14.81
CA GLU A 105 -3.19 -1.32 15.67
C GLU A 105 -2.17 -2.24 15.00
N HIS A 106 -2.28 -2.50 13.70
CA HIS A 106 -1.29 -3.29 12.96
C HIS A 106 0.07 -2.58 12.86
N LEU A 107 0.07 -1.25 12.69
CA LEU A 107 1.28 -0.44 12.60
C LEU A 107 2.01 -0.32 13.95
N LYS A 108 1.39 -0.74 15.04
CA LYS A 108 1.97 -0.70 16.38
C LYS A 108 3.17 -1.64 16.45
N ASN A 109 4.29 -1.12 16.97
CA ASN A 109 5.57 -1.84 17.10
C ASN A 109 6.19 -2.32 15.78
N GLN A 110 5.71 -1.87 14.63
CA GLN A 110 6.36 -2.11 13.34
C GLN A 110 7.47 -1.09 13.09
N LYS A 111 8.53 -1.55 12.44
CA LYS A 111 9.62 -0.70 11.97
C LYS A 111 9.17 0.13 10.77
N ASP A 112 9.83 1.25 10.53
CA ASP A 112 9.48 2.16 9.43
C ASP A 112 9.45 1.45 8.07
N VAL A 113 10.38 0.53 7.82
CA VAL A 113 10.41 -0.26 6.58
C VAL A 113 9.22 -1.23 6.47
N GLU A 114 8.80 -1.84 7.58
CA GLU A 114 7.64 -2.73 7.63
C GLU A 114 6.33 -1.95 7.42
N ARG A 115 6.23 -0.76 8.03
CA ARG A 115 5.10 0.16 7.83
C ARG A 115 4.96 0.61 6.38
N LYS A 116 6.07 0.96 5.73
CA LYS A 116 6.10 1.28 4.28
C LYS A 116 5.68 0.09 3.44
N LYS A 117 6.17 -1.12 3.72
CA LYS A 117 5.74 -2.33 3.00
C LYS A 117 4.24 -2.55 3.17
N TYR A 118 3.72 -2.42 4.40
CA TYR A 118 2.30 -2.59 4.69
C TYR A 118 1.42 -1.56 3.97
N LYS A 119 1.90 -0.31 3.79
CA LYS A 119 1.28 0.68 2.91
C LYS A 119 1.18 0.16 1.48
N GLY A 120 2.28 -0.33 0.93
CA GLY A 120 2.31 -0.90 -0.42
C GLY A 120 1.37 -2.09 -0.59
N ASP A 121 1.31 -2.98 0.41
CA ASP A 121 0.43 -4.15 0.40
C ASP A 121 -1.05 -3.73 0.38
N ASN A 122 -1.45 -2.78 1.22
CA ASN A 122 -2.82 -2.27 1.26
C ASN A 122 -3.22 -1.54 -0.04
N LEU A 123 -2.30 -0.78 -0.65
CA LEU A 123 -2.52 -0.13 -1.96
C LEU A 123 -2.68 -1.18 -3.06
N LEU A 124 -1.84 -2.22 -3.04
CA LEU A 124 -1.96 -3.30 -4.01
C LEU A 124 -3.29 -4.04 -3.84
N GLU A 125 -3.71 -4.34 -2.62
CA GLU A 125 -5.01 -4.98 -2.34
C GLU A 125 -6.22 -4.11 -2.74
N SER A 126 -6.14 -2.78 -2.58
CA SER A 126 -7.21 -1.85 -2.99
C SER A 126 -7.31 -1.65 -4.50
N GLY A 127 -6.29 -2.04 -5.26
CA GLY A 127 -6.21 -1.86 -6.71
C GLY A 127 -5.47 -0.58 -7.14
N GLU A 128 -4.89 0.16 -6.21
CA GLU A 128 -3.99 1.31 -6.44
C GLU A 128 -2.59 0.78 -6.82
N ILE A 129 -2.52 0.12 -7.99
CA ILE A 129 -1.36 -0.68 -8.39
C ILE A 129 -0.12 0.20 -8.62
N GLU A 130 -0.27 1.38 -9.21
CA GLU A 130 0.86 2.26 -9.53
C GLU A 130 1.47 2.86 -8.25
N GLU A 131 0.62 3.31 -7.32
CA GLU A 131 1.03 3.81 -6.01
C GLU A 131 1.74 2.71 -5.21
N ALA A 132 1.26 1.47 -5.27
CA ALA A 132 1.92 0.33 -4.65
C ALA A 132 3.32 0.10 -5.25
N ILE A 133 3.47 0.17 -6.58
CA ILE A 133 4.77 0.03 -7.26
C ILE A 133 5.75 1.10 -6.78
N ILE A 134 5.31 2.36 -6.72
CA ILE A 134 6.14 3.48 -6.25
C ILE A 134 6.63 3.20 -4.83
N VAL A 135 5.73 2.83 -3.91
CA VAL A 135 6.09 2.54 -2.52
C VAL A 135 7.11 1.40 -2.42
N TYR A 136 6.92 0.30 -3.15
CA TYR A 136 7.88 -0.81 -3.11
C TYR A 136 9.23 -0.44 -3.71
N GLN A 137 9.25 0.31 -4.81
CA GLN A 137 10.50 0.81 -5.42
C GLN A 137 11.23 1.77 -4.48
N GLU A 138 10.52 2.66 -3.79
CA GLU A 138 11.12 3.55 -2.78
C GLU A 138 11.82 2.77 -1.67
N ILE A 139 11.24 1.66 -1.21
CA ILE A 139 11.88 0.79 -0.21
C ILE A 139 13.15 0.14 -0.79
N LEU A 140 13.09 -0.37 -2.02
CA LEU A 140 14.23 -1.05 -2.65
C LEU A 140 15.38 -0.11 -3.09
N ASN A 141 15.07 1.16 -3.34
CA ASN A 141 16.04 2.18 -3.73
C ASN A 141 16.75 2.85 -2.53
N GLN A 142 16.28 2.58 -1.31
CA GLN A 142 16.92 3.02 -0.07
C GLN A 142 17.99 2.02 0.38
N GLU A 143 18.88 2.47 1.27
CA GLU A 143 19.81 1.56 1.94
C GLU A 143 19.03 0.50 2.72
N LYS A 144 19.48 -0.76 2.64
CA LYS A 144 18.81 -1.85 3.34
C LYS A 144 18.86 -1.60 4.85
N ASP A 145 17.70 -1.55 5.48
CA ASP A 145 17.55 -1.60 6.93
C ASP A 145 18.07 -2.94 7.46
N GLU A 146 19.18 -2.91 8.21
CA GLU A 146 19.84 -4.08 8.78
C GLU A 146 19.02 -4.77 9.88
N SER A 147 17.98 -4.12 10.38
CA SER A 147 17.17 -4.69 11.45
C SER A 147 16.18 -5.75 10.93
N VAL A 148 15.90 -5.81 9.63
CA VAL A 148 15.01 -6.82 9.02
C VAL A 148 15.81 -7.86 8.24
N ASP A 149 15.26 -9.08 8.14
CA ASP A 149 15.90 -10.18 7.42
C ASP A 149 15.88 -9.96 5.89
N GLU A 150 16.79 -10.60 5.15
CA GLU A 150 16.84 -10.47 3.69
C GLU A 150 15.56 -10.99 2.99
N LYS A 151 14.91 -12.02 3.52
CA LYS A 151 13.62 -12.52 2.98
C LYS A 151 12.51 -11.48 3.08
N PHE A 152 12.60 -10.49 3.97
CA PHE A 152 11.70 -9.33 3.94
C PHE A 152 11.76 -8.60 2.59
N TYR A 153 12.96 -8.34 2.06
CA TYR A 153 13.13 -7.72 0.74
C TYR A 153 12.71 -8.66 -0.39
N GLY A 154 12.96 -9.97 -0.25
CA GLY A 154 12.44 -10.98 -1.19
C GLY A 154 10.92 -10.93 -1.32
N LYS A 155 10.19 -10.72 -0.22
CA LYS A 155 8.73 -10.51 -0.25
C LYS A 155 8.32 -9.22 -0.96
N ILE A 156 9.11 -8.14 -0.84
CA ILE A 156 8.86 -6.89 -1.58
C ILE A 156 9.03 -7.11 -3.08
N TYR A 157 10.06 -7.85 -3.50
CA TYR A 157 10.22 -8.25 -4.90
C TYR A 157 9.01 -9.08 -5.38
N ALA A 158 8.52 -10.02 -4.58
CA ALA A 158 7.32 -10.80 -4.92
C ALA A 158 6.08 -9.90 -5.10
N CYS A 159 5.88 -8.91 -4.21
CA CYS A 159 4.79 -7.95 -4.33
C CYS A 159 4.91 -7.07 -5.59
N LEU A 160 6.12 -6.61 -5.94
CA LEU A 160 6.37 -5.92 -7.21
C LEU A 160 6.08 -6.80 -8.42
N GLY A 161 6.46 -8.08 -8.36
CA GLY A 161 6.12 -9.07 -9.38
C GLY A 161 4.60 -9.17 -9.58
N ALA A 162 3.84 -9.21 -8.49
CA ALA A 162 2.38 -9.23 -8.53
C ALA A 162 1.80 -7.94 -9.12
N ALA A 163 2.31 -6.78 -8.71
CA ALA A 163 1.87 -5.49 -9.20
C ALA A 163 2.11 -5.34 -10.73
N TYR A 164 3.32 -5.64 -11.21
CA TYR A 164 3.61 -5.65 -12.64
C TYR A 164 2.76 -6.69 -13.40
N GLY A 165 2.52 -7.86 -12.82
CA GLY A 165 1.64 -8.88 -13.37
C GLY A 165 0.22 -8.39 -13.60
N ARG A 166 -0.35 -7.64 -12.65
CA ARG A 166 -1.68 -7.01 -12.77
C ARG A 166 -1.74 -5.93 -13.86
N LEU A 167 -0.62 -5.30 -14.18
CA LEU A 167 -0.49 -4.36 -15.32
C LEU A 167 -0.14 -5.06 -16.65
N PHE A 168 -0.02 -6.39 -16.66
CA PHE A 168 0.40 -7.20 -17.81
C PHE A 168 1.83 -6.88 -18.28
N LEU A 169 2.68 -6.38 -17.37
CA LEU A 169 4.09 -6.10 -17.57
C LEU A 169 4.90 -7.36 -17.22
N TYR A 170 4.75 -8.39 -18.07
CA TYR A 170 5.18 -9.75 -17.75
C TYR A 170 6.70 -9.93 -17.68
N GLN A 171 7.46 -9.16 -18.47
CA GLN A 171 8.92 -9.23 -18.43
C GLN A 171 9.44 -8.68 -17.10
N GLU A 172 8.89 -7.56 -16.65
CA GLU A 172 9.18 -6.92 -15.37
C GLU A 172 8.74 -7.82 -14.22
N ALA A 173 7.53 -8.38 -14.29
CA ALA A 173 7.01 -9.31 -13.30
C ALA A 173 7.92 -10.54 -13.12
N ALA A 174 8.33 -11.17 -14.23
CA ALA A 174 9.20 -12.35 -14.18
C ALA A 174 10.56 -12.03 -13.54
N LYS A 175 11.17 -10.88 -13.87
CA LYS A 175 12.43 -10.45 -13.23
C LYS A 175 12.28 -10.29 -11.72
N MET A 176 11.17 -9.70 -11.27
CA MET A 176 10.93 -9.51 -9.83
C MET A 176 10.66 -10.85 -9.13
N TYR A 177 9.89 -11.75 -9.73
CA TYR A 177 9.65 -13.07 -9.14
C TYR A 177 10.89 -13.96 -9.11
N ASP A 178 11.74 -13.93 -10.14
CA ASP A 178 13.04 -14.62 -10.14
C ASP A 178 13.91 -14.13 -8.98
N ARG A 179 14.01 -12.80 -8.82
CA ARG A 179 14.75 -12.20 -7.70
C ARG A 179 14.16 -12.56 -6.34
N ALA A 180 12.84 -12.57 -6.21
CA ALA A 180 12.15 -12.97 -5.00
C ALA A 180 12.42 -14.45 -4.67
N TYR A 181 12.37 -15.35 -5.66
CA TYR A 181 12.63 -16.77 -5.49
C TYR A 181 14.07 -17.03 -5.04
N GLN A 182 15.06 -16.34 -5.64
CA GLN A 182 16.47 -16.46 -5.26
C GLN A 182 16.74 -16.05 -3.79
N ILE A 183 15.93 -15.16 -3.23
CA ILE A 183 16.09 -14.68 -1.85
C ILE A 183 15.26 -15.53 -0.87
N CYS A 184 13.99 -15.76 -1.19
CA CYS A 184 13.05 -16.42 -0.28
C CYS A 184 13.18 -17.94 -0.30
N GLU A 185 13.57 -18.50 -1.46
CA GLU A 185 13.57 -19.94 -1.78
C GLU A 185 12.17 -20.57 -1.62
N ASP A 186 11.13 -19.76 -1.86
CA ASP A 186 9.73 -20.15 -1.68
C ASP A 186 9.14 -20.68 -2.99
N LYS A 187 8.73 -21.95 -2.99
CA LYS A 187 8.17 -22.64 -4.15
C LYS A 187 6.86 -22.01 -4.65
N GLU A 188 6.13 -21.30 -3.80
CA GLU A 188 4.91 -20.60 -4.20
C GLU A 188 5.19 -19.50 -5.25
N LEU A 189 6.42 -18.99 -5.31
CA LEU A 189 6.85 -17.97 -6.28
C LEU A 189 7.12 -18.55 -7.68
N LEU A 190 7.29 -19.87 -7.81
CA LEU A 190 7.62 -20.51 -9.08
C LEU A 190 6.46 -20.43 -10.08
N LYS A 191 5.22 -20.64 -9.63
CA LYS A 191 4.05 -20.57 -10.51
C LYS A 191 3.89 -19.18 -11.15
N PRO A 192 3.85 -18.06 -10.38
CA PRO A 192 3.74 -16.74 -10.99
C PRO A 192 4.99 -16.35 -11.80
N TYR A 193 6.19 -16.79 -11.41
CA TYR A 193 7.41 -16.62 -12.22
C TYR A 193 7.31 -17.29 -13.59
N LEU A 194 6.93 -18.56 -13.63
CA LEU A 194 6.80 -19.33 -14.86
C LEU A 194 5.64 -18.82 -15.72
N TYR A 195 4.53 -18.40 -15.10
CA TYR A 195 3.42 -17.78 -15.83
C TYR A 195 3.85 -16.49 -16.52
N ALA A 196 4.51 -15.58 -15.78
CA ALA A 196 5.02 -14.35 -16.35
C ALA A 196 6.02 -14.65 -17.48
N SER A 197 6.94 -15.57 -17.26
CA SER A 197 7.94 -16.01 -18.25
C SER A 197 7.30 -16.56 -19.53
N TYR A 198 6.32 -17.45 -19.40
CA TYR A 198 5.55 -17.99 -20.52
C TYR A 198 4.84 -16.90 -21.34
N LYS A 199 4.39 -15.82 -20.69
CA LYS A 199 3.66 -14.73 -21.35
C LYS A 199 4.53 -13.75 -22.11
N TYR A 200 5.83 -13.63 -21.80
CA TYR A 200 6.71 -12.66 -22.46
C TYR A 200 7.79 -13.30 -23.35
N MET A 201 8.25 -14.52 -23.01
CA MET A 201 9.29 -15.21 -23.78
C MET A 201 8.73 -15.86 -25.04
N SER A 202 9.60 -16.15 -26.00
CA SER A 202 9.30 -17.12 -27.05
C SER A 202 9.16 -18.54 -26.48
N LEU A 203 8.50 -19.44 -27.23
CA LEU A 203 8.35 -20.84 -26.82
C LEU A 203 9.70 -21.54 -26.64
N GLU A 204 10.68 -21.25 -27.50
CA GLU A 204 12.03 -21.83 -27.43
C GLU A 204 12.75 -21.39 -26.15
N GLU A 205 12.76 -20.09 -25.85
CA GLU A 205 13.36 -19.55 -24.62
C GLU A 205 12.70 -20.12 -23.36
N PHE A 206 11.37 -20.23 -23.38
CA PHE A 206 10.63 -20.80 -22.26
C PHE A 206 10.93 -22.30 -22.07
N HIS A 207 11.06 -23.07 -23.14
CA HIS A 207 11.48 -24.47 -23.05
C HIS A 207 12.88 -24.61 -22.47
N ILE A 208 13.83 -23.75 -22.86
CA ILE A 208 15.17 -23.71 -22.26
C ILE A 208 15.07 -23.37 -20.77
N LEU A 209 14.22 -22.42 -20.37
CA LEU A 209 14.01 -22.09 -18.95
C LEU A 209 13.57 -23.31 -18.14
N LEU A 210 12.60 -24.08 -18.62
CA LEU A 210 12.09 -25.28 -17.94
C LEU A 210 13.14 -26.37 -17.75
N THR A 211 14.19 -26.41 -18.56
CA THR A 211 15.29 -27.37 -18.39
C THR A 211 16.29 -26.99 -17.29
N LYS A 212 16.25 -25.76 -16.78
CA LYS A 212 17.21 -25.28 -15.77
C LYS A 212 16.99 -25.91 -14.39
N HIS A 213 15.77 -26.32 -14.07
CA HIS A 213 15.44 -26.92 -12.78
C HIS A 213 14.31 -27.93 -12.92
N SER A 214 14.44 -29.11 -12.30
CA SER A 214 13.46 -30.20 -12.40
C SER A 214 12.07 -29.76 -11.93
N GLU A 215 12.00 -29.00 -10.84
CA GLU A 215 10.75 -28.50 -10.26
C GLU A 215 9.95 -27.61 -11.22
N TYR A 216 10.61 -26.94 -12.17
CA TYR A 216 9.91 -26.05 -13.11
C TYR A 216 8.97 -26.81 -14.03
N GLN A 217 9.30 -28.07 -14.37
CA GLN A 217 8.47 -28.90 -15.23
C GLN A 217 7.15 -29.27 -14.56
N GLU A 218 7.22 -29.66 -13.28
CA GLU A 218 6.06 -30.01 -12.46
C GLU A 218 5.13 -28.80 -12.27
N VAL A 219 5.69 -27.66 -11.83
CA VAL A 219 4.92 -26.42 -11.63
C VAL A 219 4.31 -25.93 -12.95
N ASN A 220 5.06 -26.01 -14.06
CA ASN A 220 4.54 -25.65 -15.38
C ASN A 220 3.39 -26.58 -15.82
N ALA A 221 3.47 -27.89 -15.57
CA ALA A 221 2.39 -28.82 -15.89
C ALA A 221 1.09 -28.45 -15.13
N GLN A 222 1.20 -28.18 -13.83
CA GLN A 222 0.08 -27.70 -13.03
C GLN A 222 -0.48 -26.38 -13.57
N MET A 223 0.39 -25.41 -13.81
CA MET A 223 0.01 -24.09 -14.33
C MET A 223 -0.74 -24.21 -15.67
N ARG A 224 -0.28 -25.06 -16.59
CA ARG A 224 -0.94 -25.24 -17.90
C ARG A 224 -2.32 -25.88 -17.75
N SER A 225 -2.48 -26.85 -16.84
CA SER A 225 -3.79 -27.44 -16.53
C SER A 225 -4.77 -26.36 -16.04
N GLU A 226 -4.35 -25.54 -15.06
CA GLU A 226 -5.17 -24.44 -14.52
C GLU A 226 -5.53 -23.42 -15.62
N MET A 227 -4.60 -23.11 -16.52
CA MET A 227 -4.86 -22.20 -17.65
C MET A 227 -5.89 -22.75 -18.64
N ASP A 228 -5.85 -24.05 -18.92
CA ASP A 228 -6.78 -24.67 -19.86
C ASP A 228 -8.19 -24.81 -19.25
N GLU A 229 -8.30 -25.06 -17.94
CA GLU A 229 -9.57 -24.98 -17.21
C GLU A 229 -10.20 -23.58 -17.27
N VAL A 230 -9.40 -22.53 -17.09
CA VAL A 230 -9.89 -21.14 -17.20
C VAL A 230 -10.38 -20.86 -18.62
N LYS A 231 -9.65 -21.30 -19.66
CA LYS A 231 -10.06 -21.11 -21.06
C LYS A 231 -11.38 -21.80 -21.39
N GLN A 232 -11.59 -23.03 -20.92
CA GLN A 232 -12.83 -23.77 -21.15
C GLN A 232 -14.06 -23.06 -20.58
N ASN A 233 -13.87 -22.24 -19.54
CA ASN A 233 -14.94 -21.47 -18.89
C ASN A 233 -15.16 -20.08 -19.52
N LEU A 234 -14.38 -19.69 -20.54
CA LEU A 234 -14.57 -18.41 -21.22
C LEU A 234 -15.75 -18.47 -22.20
N GLN A 235 -16.69 -17.54 -22.07
CA GLN A 235 -17.82 -17.42 -23.01
C GLN A 235 -17.39 -16.91 -24.39
N ILE A 236 -16.29 -16.14 -24.43
CA ILE A 236 -15.72 -15.55 -25.64
C ILE A 236 -14.21 -15.74 -25.54
N GLU A 237 -13.59 -16.39 -26.52
CA GLU A 237 -12.14 -16.38 -26.65
C GLU A 237 -11.71 -15.06 -27.30
N PRO A 238 -11.03 -14.16 -26.57
CA PRO A 238 -10.54 -12.92 -27.14
C PRO A 238 -9.39 -13.22 -28.10
N ASN A 239 -9.46 -12.69 -29.32
CA ASN A 239 -8.30 -12.71 -30.21
C ASN A 239 -7.17 -11.82 -29.65
N GLU A 240 -5.93 -12.06 -30.11
CA GLU A 240 -4.74 -11.36 -29.59
C GLU A 240 -4.84 -9.84 -29.68
N VAL A 241 -5.40 -9.32 -30.79
CA VAL A 241 -5.57 -7.89 -31.02
C VAL A 241 -6.51 -7.25 -30.00
N LEU A 242 -7.65 -7.90 -29.72
CA LEU A 242 -8.62 -7.43 -28.74
C LEU A 242 -8.04 -7.48 -27.33
N LEU A 243 -7.33 -8.55 -26.99
CA LEU A 243 -6.68 -8.71 -25.69
C LEU A 243 -5.65 -7.61 -25.46
N GLU A 244 -4.80 -7.30 -26.44
CA GLU A 244 -3.83 -6.20 -26.33
C GLU A 244 -4.51 -4.84 -26.18
N LYS A 245 -5.63 -4.61 -26.88
CA LYS A 245 -6.43 -3.39 -26.71
C LYS A 245 -6.97 -3.28 -25.27
N TRP A 246 -7.46 -4.37 -24.69
CA TRP A 246 -7.95 -4.40 -23.31
C TRP A 246 -6.85 -4.18 -22.29
N LYS A 247 -5.69 -4.83 -22.43
CA LYS A 247 -4.53 -4.60 -21.56
C LYS A 247 -4.08 -3.13 -21.57
N ARG A 248 -4.00 -2.52 -22.76
CA ARG A 248 -3.64 -1.09 -22.89
C ARG A 248 -4.66 -0.18 -22.22
N LYS A 249 -5.96 -0.46 -22.41
CA LYS A 249 -7.03 0.29 -21.75
C LYS A 249 -6.97 0.12 -20.23
N HIS A 250 -6.72 -1.09 -19.76
CA HIS A 250 -6.58 -1.40 -18.33
C HIS A 250 -5.44 -0.61 -17.71
N ARG A 251 -4.25 -0.60 -18.31
CA ARG A 251 -3.13 0.20 -17.82
C ARG A 251 -3.45 1.69 -17.76
N ARG A 252 -4.09 2.24 -18.81
CA ARG A 252 -4.51 3.65 -18.84
C ARG A 252 -5.51 4.05 -17.75
N ASN A 253 -6.26 3.10 -17.20
CA ASN A 253 -7.20 3.38 -16.12
C ASN A 253 -6.51 3.39 -14.75
N HIS A 254 -5.25 2.99 -14.68
CA HIS A 254 -4.45 3.00 -13.45
C HIS A 254 -3.37 4.10 -13.48
N THR A 255 -3.27 4.86 -14.57
CA THR A 255 -2.41 6.05 -14.79
C THR A 255 -3.21 7.33 -14.60
#